data_AF-A0A2E9UU63-F1
#
_entry.id   AF-A0A2E9UU63-F1
#
_cell.length_a   1.000
_cell.length_b   1.000
_cell.length_c   1.000
_cell.angle_alpha   90.00
_cell.angle_beta   90.00
_cell.angle_gamma   90.00
#
_symmetry.space_group_name_H-M   'P 1'
#
loop_
_entity.id
_entity.type
_entity.pdbx_description
1 polymer ?
#
loop_
_entity_poly.entity_id
_entity_poly.type
_entity_poly.pdbx_seq_one_letter_code
_entity_poly.pdbx_strand_id
1 'polypeptide(L)' 'MKQEKKTTYDRHFMELLFAQLHDHLIDEADAEGLSKMLEPINRLAEQASNGLNFDDEPADFLRVMNEIKNTGNNKTDE' A
#
# COMPACT_ATOMS: atom_id res chain seq x y z
N MET A 1 -22.48 15.49 3.18
CA MET A 1 -22.02 14.18 2.65
C MET A 1 -20.63 13.94 3.21
N LYS A 2 -20.46 12.95 4.10
CA LYS A 2 -19.13 12.57 4.59
C LYS A 2 -18.44 11.88 3.41
N GLN A 3 -17.42 12.51 2.83
CA GLN A 3 -16.53 11.82 1.91
C GLN A 3 -15.85 10.73 2.75
N GLU A 4 -16.27 9.48 2.58
CA GLU A 4 -15.50 8.34 3.05
C GLU A 4 -14.12 8.50 2.44
N LYS A 5 -13.11 8.71 3.29
CA LYS A 5 -11.73 8.75 2.85
C LYS A 5 -11.45 7.38 2.25
N LYS A 6 -11.43 7.32 0.92
CA LYS A 6 -10.84 6.18 0.21
C LYS A 6 -9.43 6.05 0.75
N THR A 7 -9.20 5.02 1.54
CA THR A 7 -7.87 4.68 2.00
C THR A 7 -6.99 4.43 0.77
N THR A 8 -5.71 4.81 0.84
CA THR A 8 -4.77 4.63 -0.28
C THR A 8 -4.65 3.15 -0.68
N TYR A 9 -4.86 2.26 0.29
CA TYR A 9 -4.82 0.82 0.12
C TYR A 9 -6.22 0.22 0.33
N ASP A 10 -6.69 -0.53 -0.65
CA ASP A 10 -7.94 -1.27 -0.54
C ASP A 10 -7.74 -2.63 0.15
N ARG A 11 -8.84 -3.29 0.49
CA ARG A 11 -8.85 -4.56 1.19
C ARG A 11 -8.03 -5.63 0.47
N HIS A 12 -8.23 -5.76 -0.84
CA HIS A 12 -7.58 -6.80 -1.64
C HIS A 12 -6.06 -6.64 -1.61
N PHE A 13 -5.56 -5.42 -1.74
CA PHE A 13 -4.15 -5.12 -1.60
C PHE A 13 -3.62 -5.49 -0.21
N MET A 14 -4.35 -5.16 0.85
CA MET A 14 -3.93 -5.46 2.22
C MET A 14 -3.88 -6.97 2.50
N GLU A 15 -4.85 -7.72 1.99
CA GLU A 15 -4.86 -9.19 2.07
C GLU A 15 -3.65 -9.79 1.35
N LEU A 16 -3.33 -9.31 0.14
CA LEU A 16 -2.17 -9.76 -0.61
C LEU A 16 -0.84 -9.45 0.09
N LEU A 17 -0.71 -8.23 0.62
CA LEU A 17 0.48 -7.79 1.35
C LEU A 17 0.73 -8.69 2.58
N PHE A 18 -0.31 -8.95 3.38
CA PHE A 18 -0.18 -9.75 4.60
C PHE A 18 0.02 -11.23 4.30
N ALA A 19 -0.63 -11.77 3.28
CA ALA A 19 -0.35 -13.13 2.81
C ALA A 19 1.12 -13.27 2.37
N GLN A 20 1.66 -12.28 1.64
CA GLN A 20 3.04 -12.34 1.16
C GLN A 20 4.09 -12.18 2.27
N LEU A 21 3.83 -11.32 3.26
CA LEU A 21 4.79 -11.06 4.35
C LEU A 21 4.72 -12.08 5.48
N HIS A 22 3.53 -12.62 5.76
CA HIS A 22 3.25 -13.37 6.98
C HIS A 22 2.54 -14.71 6.75
N ASP A 23 2.24 -15.07 5.50
CA ASP A 23 1.44 -16.27 5.13
C ASP A 23 0.13 -16.36 5.95
N HIS A 24 -0.50 -15.20 6.15
CA HIS A 24 -1.70 -15.05 6.98
C HIS A 24 -2.80 -14.30 6.24
N LEU A 25 -4.04 -14.78 6.42
CA LEU A 25 -5.24 -14.10 5.95
C LEU A 25 -5.77 -13.18 7.05
N ILE A 26 -6.06 -11.94 6.69
CA ILE A 26 -6.62 -10.94 7.58
C ILE A 26 -8.11 -10.74 7.28
N ASP A 27 -8.89 -10.34 8.30
CA ASP A 27 -10.29 -10.00 8.10
C ASP A 27 -10.47 -8.55 7.60
N GLU A 28 -11.73 -8.15 7.37
CA GLU A 28 -12.05 -6.82 6.83
C GLU A 28 -11.69 -5.68 7.79
N ALA A 29 -11.90 -5.89 9.09
CA ALA A 29 -11.62 -4.88 10.11
C ALA A 29 -10.12 -4.70 10.27
N ASP A 30 -9.36 -5.80 10.24
CA ASP A 30 -7.90 -5.78 10.23
C ASP A 30 -7.38 -5.08 8.98
N ALA A 31 -7.88 -5.41 7.79
CA ALA A 31 -7.49 -4.78 6.53
C ALA A 31 -7.72 -3.25 6.54
N GLU A 32 -8.87 -2.80 7.05
CA GLU A 32 -9.18 -1.37 7.18
C GLU A 32 -8.26 -0.68 8.20
N GLY A 33 -8.05 -1.30 9.37
CA GLY A 33 -7.18 -0.77 10.42
C GLY A 33 -5.73 -0.64 9.95
N LEU A 34 -5.21 -1.68 9.32
CA LEU A 34 -3.86 -1.72 8.78
C LEU A 34 -3.67 -0.71 7.64
N SER A 35 -4.66 -0.56 6.76
CA SER A 35 -4.63 0.45 5.69
C SER A 35 -4.53 1.87 6.26
N LYS A 36 -5.31 2.18 7.30
CA LYS A 36 -5.23 3.48 8.02
C LYS A 36 -3.88 3.68 8.71
N MET A 37 -3.27 2.62 9.24
CA MET A 37 -1.94 2.70 9.86
C MET A 37 -0.82 2.99 8.85
N LEU A 38 -0.97 2.54 7.59
CA LEU A 38 0.02 2.78 6.54
C LEU A 38 -0.09 4.17 5.90
N GLU A 39 -1.25 4.85 5.98
CA GLU A 39 -1.44 6.18 5.40
C GLU A 39 -0.39 7.22 5.85
N PRO A 40 -0.08 7.39 7.15
CA PRO A 40 0.91 8.36 7.59
C PRO A 40 2.32 8.05 7.07
N ILE A 41 2.67 6.76 6.98
CA ILE A 41 3.97 6.30 6.45
C ILE A 41 4.07 6.62 4.96
N ASN A 42 2.98 6.39 4.21
CA ASN A 42 2.93 6.73 2.80
C ASN A 42 3.14 8.23 2.56
N ARG A 43 2.47 9.08 3.34
CA ARG A 43 2.64 10.54 3.26
C ARG A 43 4.07 10.96 3.61
N LEU A 44 4.69 10.34 4.61
CA LEU A 44 6.09 10.61 4.95
C LEU A 44 7.02 10.23 3.81
N ALA A 45 6.80 9.08 3.17
CA ALA A 45 7.60 8.62 2.04
C ALA A 45 7.43 9.53 0.82
N GLU A 46 6.21 9.98 0.51
CA GLU A 46 5.94 10.97 -0.54
C GLU A 46 6.63 12.31 -0.26
N GLN A 47 6.55 12.80 0.99
CA GLN A 47 7.22 14.03 1.40
C GLN A 47 8.75 13.91 1.35
N ALA A 48 9.31 12.76 1.73
CA ALA A 48 10.74 12.51 1.62
C ALA A 48 11.20 12.45 0.15
N SER A 49 10.43 11.77 -0.71
CA SER A 49 10.69 11.71 -2.15
C SER A 49 10.72 13.11 -2.78
N ASN A 50 9.71 13.93 -2.48
CA ASN A 50 9.59 15.29 -3.00
C ASN A 50 10.60 16.26 -2.38
N GLY A 51 10.87 16.14 -1.08
CA GLY A 51 11.75 17.05 -0.33
C GLY A 51 13.24 16.81 -0.57
N LEU A 52 13.62 15.61 -1.01
CA LEU A 52 15.00 15.25 -1.31
C LEU A 52 15.34 15.33 -2.80
N ASN A 53 14.40 15.78 -3.65
CA ASN A 53 14.59 15.92 -5.09
C ASN A 53 15.08 14.60 -5.74
N PHE A 54 14.58 13.47 -5.25
CA PHE A 54 14.77 12.17 -5.90
C PHE A 54 13.89 12.15 -7.15
N ASP A 55 14.35 12.82 -8.21
CA ASP A 55 13.66 12.86 -9.50
C ASP A 55 13.81 11.54 -10.27
N ASP A 56 14.72 10.67 -9.85
CA ASP A 56 15.09 9.44 -10.56
C ASP A 56 14.51 8.14 -9.95
N GLU A 57 14.25 8.07 -8.63
CA GLU A 57 13.72 6.84 -7.99
C GLU A 57 12.79 7.12 -6.79
N PRO A 58 11.62 6.45 -6.70
CA PRO A 58 10.76 6.55 -5.52
C PRO A 58 11.46 5.96 -4.29
N ALA A 59 11.19 6.52 -3.11
CA ALA A 59 11.69 5.98 -1.84
C ALA A 59 11.41 4.47 -1.73
N ASP A 60 12.34 3.70 -1.15
CA ASP A 60 12.27 2.23 -1.10
C ASP A 60 10.92 1.69 -0.62
N PHE A 61 10.30 2.35 0.37
CA PHE A 61 8.97 2.01 0.84
C PHE A 61 7.92 2.10 -0.29
N LEU A 62 7.87 3.22 -1.03
CA LEU A 62 6.95 3.40 -2.15
C LEU A 62 7.23 2.41 -3.27
N ARG A 63 8.50 2.12 -3.54
CA ARG A 63 8.91 1.14 -4.55
C ARG A 63 8.35 -0.25 -4.22
N VAL A 64 8.57 -0.75 -3.00
CA VAL A 64 8.07 -2.06 -2.55
C VAL A 64 6.53 -2.11 -2.57
N MET A 65 5.86 -1.06 -2.09
CA MET A 65 4.40 -1.00 -2.09
C MET A 65 3.82 -1.04 -3.52
N ASN A 66 4.47 -0.35 -4.47
CA ASN A 66 4.08 -0.38 -5.87
C ASN A 66 4.36 -1.73 -6.55
N GLU A 67 5.51 -2.36 -6.26
CA GLU A 67 5.85 -3.70 -6.75
C GLU A 67 4.79 -4.74 -6.32
N ILE A 68 4.37 -4.74 -5.06
CA ILE A 68 3.35 -5.65 -4.53
C ILE A 68 1.99 -5.37 -5.17
N LYS A 69 1.62 -4.08 -5.33
CA LYS A 69 0.37 -3.68 -5.98
C LYS A 69 0.28 -4.16 -7.43
N ASN A 70 1.38 -4.04 -8.17
CA ASN A 70 1.44 -4.47 -9.57
C ASN A 70 1.52 -6.00 -9.70
N THR A 71 2.16 -6.69 -8.76
CA THR A 71 2.23 -8.15 -8.74
C THR A 71 0.86 -8.79 -8.45
N GLY A 72 0.03 -8.14 -7.62
CA GLY A 72 -1.36 -8.57 -7.38
C GLY A 72 -2.25 -8.54 -8.63
N ASN A 73 -2.02 -7.59 -9.54
CA ASN A 73 -2.81 -7.45 -10.77
C ASN A 73 -2.39 -8.40 -11.90
N ASN A 74 -1.14 -8.88 -11.91
CA ASN A 74 -0.58 -9.70 -12.99
C ASN A 74 -0.90 -11.21 -12.88
N LYS A 75 -1.73 -11.65 -11.93
CA LYS A 75 -2.16 -13.06 -11.78
C LYS A 75 -3.53 -13.36 -12.40
N THR A 76 -3.97 -12.57 -13.38
CA THR A 76 -5.32 -12.73 -13.99
C THR A 76 -5.31 -12.96 -15.50
N ASP A 77 -4.18 -13.39 -16.08
CA ASP A 77 -4.11 -13.81 -17.49
C ASP A 77 -3.21 -15.06 -17.64
N GLU A 78 -3.66 -16.22 -17.15
CA GLU A 78 -3.32 -17.55 -17.69
C GLU A 78 -4.54 -18.48 -17.64
#